data_AF-A0A379FIP1-F1
#
_entry.id   AF-A0A379FIP1-F1
#
_cell.length_a   1.000
_cell.length_b   1.000
_cell.length_c   1.000
_cell.angle_alpha   90.00
_cell.angle_beta   90.00
_cell.angle_gamma   90.00
#
_symmetry.space_group_name_H-M   'P 1'
#
loop_
_entity.id
_entity.type
_entity.pdbx_description
1 polymer ?
#
loop_
_entity_poly.entity_id
_entity_poly.type
_entity_poly.pdbx_seq_one_letter_code
_entity_poly.pdbx_strand_id
1 'polypeptide(L)'
;MSYKCPDIKDADFGGLYPMTFMLVDILLLQYLYGENMTTRLENNTYGFNSNTGRAAYSLNSIEDKLVSCIWDAGGIDTLDFSLYTVNQVINLNEGCFSDIGGLRSNISIAYKTIIENAIGGKGDDTLIGNPFDNNLIGGDGNDLFYGGDGNDLFYGGSGNDVIYGELGNDVLYGDDGDDMLIDYYGANMLDGGKGNDRICVASTDRGLPGRNIIQGGEGDDEIYLGTGTHRITGGQGNDAFNFFCYEGVESNSSIWDFEKNKDKITLITRDYRKIDISKNEKS
;
A
#
# COMPACT_ATOMS: atom_id res chain seq x y z
N MET A 1 -8.74 6.76 30.54
CA MET A 1 -9.14 7.38 31.83
C MET A 1 -10.20 8.51 31.74
N SER A 2 -10.69 8.90 30.56
CA SER A 2 -11.70 9.98 30.42
C SER A 2 -13.10 9.54 30.88
N TYR A 3 -13.86 10.44 31.49
CA TYR A 3 -15.30 10.26 31.77
C TYR A 3 -16.21 10.70 30.61
N LYS A 4 -15.65 11.38 29.61
CA LYS A 4 -16.38 11.84 28.43
C LYS A 4 -16.14 10.87 27.28
N CYS A 5 -17.22 10.50 26.59
CA CYS A 5 -17.15 9.91 25.26
C CYS A 5 -16.45 10.88 24.28
N PRO A 6 -15.79 10.37 23.23
CA PRO A 6 -15.26 11.22 22.18
C PRO A 6 -16.36 12.04 21.52
N ASP A 7 -15.99 13.22 21.01
CA ASP A 7 -16.87 14.01 20.16
C ASP A 7 -17.00 13.28 18.81
N ILE A 8 -18.21 13.17 18.28
CA ILE A 8 -18.53 12.42 17.06
C ILE A 8 -17.75 12.91 15.83
N LYS A 9 -17.32 14.18 15.85
CA LYS A 9 -16.48 14.74 14.79
C LYS A 9 -15.07 14.13 14.77
N ASP A 10 -14.58 13.70 15.94
CA ASP A 10 -13.21 13.21 16.17
C ASP A 10 -13.15 11.66 16.21
N ALA A 11 -14.17 10.99 16.77
CA ALA A 11 -14.29 9.52 16.76
C ALA A 11 -15.75 9.06 16.95
N ASP A 12 -16.09 7.90 16.43
CA ASP A 12 -17.40 7.25 16.61
C ASP A 12 -17.23 5.77 16.92
N PHE A 13 -17.54 5.38 18.17
CA PHE A 13 -17.42 4.00 18.62
C PHE A 13 -18.74 3.22 18.52
N GLY A 14 -19.80 3.80 17.92
CA GLY A 14 -21.08 3.11 17.77
C GLY A 14 -21.73 2.73 19.10
N GLY A 15 -21.45 3.49 20.16
CA GLY A 15 -21.92 3.20 21.53
C GLY A 15 -21.11 2.15 22.29
N LEU A 16 -20.02 1.65 21.73
CA LEU A 16 -19.10 0.73 22.39
C LEU A 16 -18.14 1.47 23.33
N TYR A 17 -17.58 0.71 24.28
CA TYR A 17 -16.56 1.19 25.20
C TYR A 17 -15.23 0.48 24.93
N PRO A 18 -14.09 1.17 25.10
CA PRO A 18 -12.77 0.55 25.03
C PRO A 18 -12.65 -0.73 25.86
N MET A 19 -12.14 -1.80 25.26
CA MET A 19 -11.86 -3.07 25.96
C MET A 19 -10.44 -3.15 26.52
N THR A 20 -9.57 -2.22 26.13
CA THR A 20 -8.19 -2.10 26.60
C THR A 20 -7.95 -0.73 27.23
N PHE A 21 -6.77 -0.56 27.84
CA PHE A 21 -6.20 0.77 27.98
C PHE A 21 -6.04 1.39 26.58
N MET A 22 -6.41 2.66 26.44
CA MET A 22 -6.26 3.38 25.18
C MET A 22 -4.88 4.04 25.10
N LEU A 23 -4.54 4.58 23.93
CA LEU A 23 -3.21 5.10 23.59
C LEU A 23 -2.50 5.87 24.71
N VAL A 24 -3.15 6.91 25.26
CA VAL A 24 -2.57 7.75 26.33
C VAL A 24 -2.49 7.03 27.67
N ASP A 25 -3.42 6.09 27.94
CA ASP A 25 -3.38 5.29 29.16
C ASP A 25 -2.16 4.34 29.13
N ILE A 26 -1.90 3.69 27.99
CA ILE A 26 -0.71 2.83 27.78
C ILE A 26 0.58 3.65 27.91
N LEU A 27 0.66 4.78 27.21
CA LEU A 27 1.84 5.66 27.26
C LEU A 27 2.17 6.11 28.69
N LEU A 28 1.14 6.49 29.47
CA LEU A 28 1.35 6.91 30.86
C LEU A 28 1.81 5.74 31.75
N LEU A 29 1.22 4.55 31.59
CA LEU A 29 1.63 3.37 32.35
C LEU A 29 3.08 2.99 32.05
N GLN A 30 3.48 3.04 30.78
CA GLN A 30 4.86 2.80 30.36
C GLN A 30 5.82 3.85 30.90
N TYR A 31 5.42 5.12 30.94
CA TYR A 31 6.22 6.17 31.54
C TYR A 31 6.47 5.94 33.04
N LEU A 32 5.45 5.48 33.78
CA LEU A 32 5.53 5.27 35.22
C LEU A 32 6.26 3.98 35.61
N TYR A 33 6.11 2.91 34.83
CA TYR A 33 6.52 1.56 35.22
C TYR A 33 7.49 0.89 34.25
N GLY A 34 7.79 1.53 33.12
CA GLY A 34 8.55 0.95 32.02
C GLY A 34 7.68 0.17 31.03
N GLU A 35 8.21 -0.01 29.82
CA GLU A 35 7.59 -0.83 28.77
C GLU A 35 7.74 -2.32 29.07
N ASN A 36 6.67 -3.09 28.86
CA ASN A 36 6.74 -4.54 28.97
C ASN A 36 7.15 -5.17 27.63
N MET A 37 8.46 -5.32 27.45
CA MET A 37 9.09 -5.90 26.25
C MET A 37 9.05 -7.44 26.21
N THR A 38 8.09 -8.07 26.89
CA THR A 38 7.91 -9.53 26.90
C THR A 38 6.51 -9.97 26.46
N THR A 39 5.64 -9.00 26.16
CA THR A 39 4.27 -9.28 25.75
C THR A 39 4.21 -9.40 24.24
N ARG A 40 3.81 -10.58 23.73
CA ARG A 40 3.70 -10.86 22.29
C ARG A 40 5.05 -10.63 21.60
N LEU A 41 5.87 -11.67 21.57
CA LEU A 41 7.19 -11.63 20.91
C LEU A 41 7.20 -12.48 19.63
N GLU A 42 6.11 -13.22 19.44
CA GLU A 42 5.77 -14.03 18.30
C GLU A 42 4.95 -13.23 17.29
N ASN A 43 4.79 -13.76 16.07
CA ASN A 43 3.93 -13.16 15.06
C ASN A 43 2.46 -13.23 15.48
N ASN A 44 1.85 -12.08 15.70
CA ASN A 44 0.49 -11.94 16.16
C ASN A 44 -0.44 -11.44 15.06
N THR A 45 -1.64 -12.00 15.01
CA THR A 45 -2.74 -11.49 14.18
C THR A 45 -3.79 -10.84 15.07
N TYR A 46 -4.17 -9.62 14.74
CA TYR A 46 -5.18 -8.80 15.43
C TYR A 46 -6.40 -8.63 14.52
N GLY A 47 -7.60 -8.71 15.07
CA GLY A 47 -8.84 -8.67 14.28
C GLY A 47 -9.36 -10.08 13.99
N PHE A 48 -9.70 -10.36 12.72
CA PHE A 48 -10.08 -11.70 12.30
C PHE A 48 -8.88 -12.66 12.40
N ASN A 49 -9.16 -13.96 12.50
CA ASN A 49 -8.12 -15.01 12.61
C ASN A 49 -7.11 -14.80 13.76
N SER A 50 -7.48 -14.02 14.78
CA SER A 50 -6.54 -13.61 15.82
C SER A 50 -5.98 -14.79 16.63
N ASN A 51 -4.67 -14.78 16.84
CA ASN A 51 -3.94 -15.75 17.67
C ASN A 51 -3.50 -15.17 19.03
N THR A 52 -3.85 -13.91 19.33
CA THR A 52 -3.45 -13.20 20.56
C THR A 52 -3.97 -13.86 21.85
N GLY A 53 -5.00 -14.70 21.74
CA GLY A 53 -5.71 -15.28 22.88
C GLY A 53 -6.38 -14.22 23.77
N ARG A 54 -6.76 -13.07 23.21
CA ARG A 54 -7.43 -11.97 23.92
C ARG A 54 -8.67 -11.52 23.16
N ALA A 55 -9.84 -11.63 23.79
CA ALA A 55 -11.10 -11.16 23.22
C ALA A 55 -11.08 -9.67 22.80
N ALA A 56 -10.26 -8.85 23.47
CA ALA A 56 -10.11 -7.44 23.14
C ALA A 56 -9.45 -7.18 21.77
N TYR A 57 -8.87 -8.20 21.14
CA TYR A 57 -8.16 -8.14 19.86
C TYR A 57 -8.69 -9.15 18.84
N SER A 58 -9.80 -9.83 19.12
CA SER A 58 -10.30 -10.92 18.27
C SER A 58 -11.71 -10.61 17.76
N LEU A 59 -11.88 -10.69 16.45
CA LEU A 59 -13.16 -10.64 15.74
C LEU A 59 -13.50 -12.08 15.28
N ASN A 60 -14.70 -12.55 15.59
CA ASN A 60 -15.15 -13.91 15.23
C ASN A 60 -16.24 -13.92 14.15
N SER A 61 -16.83 -12.75 13.87
CA SER A 61 -17.88 -12.55 12.87
C SER A 61 -17.86 -11.12 12.33
N ILE A 62 -18.49 -10.89 11.18
CA ILE A 62 -18.55 -9.56 10.53
C ILE A 62 -19.34 -8.53 11.36
N GLU A 63 -20.21 -8.99 12.26
CA GLU A 63 -20.96 -8.16 13.18
C GLU A 63 -20.14 -7.70 14.39
N ASP A 64 -19.07 -8.42 14.75
CA ASP A 64 -18.21 -8.03 15.86
C ASP A 64 -17.55 -6.68 15.54
N LYS A 65 -17.30 -5.90 16.60
CA LYS A 65 -16.60 -4.61 16.53
C LYS A 65 -15.71 -4.48 17.75
N LEU A 66 -14.57 -3.83 17.56
CA LEU A 66 -13.59 -3.62 18.62
C LEU A 66 -13.34 -2.13 18.81
N VAL A 67 -13.09 -1.73 20.05
CA VAL A 67 -12.50 -0.45 20.41
C VAL A 67 -11.31 -0.74 21.32
N SER A 68 -10.10 -0.66 20.78
CA SER A 68 -8.90 -1.16 21.43
C SER A 68 -7.65 -0.43 20.97
N CYS A 69 -6.67 -0.33 21.85
CA CYS A 69 -5.31 0.07 21.52
C CYS A 69 -4.40 -1.15 21.61
N ILE A 70 -3.65 -1.43 20.54
CA ILE A 70 -2.72 -2.54 20.44
C ILE A 70 -1.39 -2.13 21.09
N TRP A 71 -0.83 -3.04 21.89
CA TRP A 71 0.55 -3.01 22.33
C TRP A 71 1.19 -4.31 21.86
N ASP A 72 2.28 -4.25 21.11
CA ASP A 72 3.08 -5.40 20.74
C ASP A 72 4.55 -5.07 20.99
N ALA A 73 5.34 -6.06 21.43
CA ALA A 73 6.75 -5.90 21.74
C ALA A 73 7.67 -6.56 20.71
N GLY A 74 7.14 -7.31 19.75
CA GLY A 74 7.89 -7.79 18.60
C GLY A 74 7.28 -9.03 17.95
N GLY A 75 7.83 -9.36 16.79
CA GLY A 75 7.22 -10.33 15.89
C GLY A 75 7.16 -9.73 14.50
N ILE A 76 6.46 -10.40 13.60
CA ILE A 76 5.93 -9.80 12.38
C ILE A 76 4.42 -9.95 12.49
N ASP A 77 3.74 -8.84 12.72
CA ASP A 77 2.37 -8.78 13.17
C ASP A 77 1.44 -8.34 12.04
N THR A 78 0.15 -8.67 12.18
CA THR A 78 -0.85 -8.44 11.13
C THR A 78 -2.14 -7.89 11.70
N LEU A 79 -2.64 -6.81 11.12
CA LEU A 79 -4.03 -6.39 11.27
C LEU A 79 -4.86 -7.09 10.19
N ASP A 80 -5.76 -7.99 10.58
CA ASP A 80 -6.64 -8.72 9.67
C ASP A 80 -8.09 -8.22 9.82
N PHE A 81 -8.56 -7.50 8.80
CA PHE A 81 -9.91 -6.97 8.72
C PHE A 81 -10.69 -7.50 7.50
N SER A 82 -10.25 -8.66 6.96
CA SER A 82 -10.69 -9.34 5.73
C SER A 82 -12.17 -9.59 5.55
N LEU A 83 -12.93 -9.77 6.63
CA LEU A 83 -14.35 -10.11 6.49
C LEU A 83 -15.28 -8.91 6.39
N TYR A 84 -14.80 -7.69 6.69
CA TYR A 84 -15.67 -6.51 6.61
C TYR A 84 -15.97 -6.13 5.17
N THR A 85 -17.18 -5.60 4.96
CA THR A 85 -17.69 -5.16 3.64
C THR A 85 -17.90 -3.65 3.56
N VAL A 86 -17.42 -2.92 4.56
CA VAL A 86 -17.51 -1.47 4.64
C VAL A 86 -16.12 -0.91 4.45
N ASN A 87 -16.02 0.28 3.88
CA ASN A 87 -14.76 0.98 3.70
C ASN A 87 -14.05 1.17 5.05
N GLN A 88 -12.74 0.95 5.04
CA GLN A 88 -11.88 1.00 6.21
C GLN A 88 -10.72 1.95 5.96
N VAL A 89 -10.17 2.49 7.04
CA VAL A 89 -8.87 3.16 7.02
C VAL A 89 -7.96 2.45 8.00
N ILE A 90 -6.98 1.73 7.48
CA ILE A 90 -6.03 0.93 8.25
C ILE A 90 -4.68 1.65 8.22
N ASN A 91 -4.18 2.04 9.39
CA ASN A 91 -2.91 2.74 9.52
C ASN A 91 -1.97 1.95 10.45
N LEU A 92 -0.77 1.64 9.95
CA LEU A 92 0.25 0.85 10.65
C LEU A 92 1.26 1.69 11.44
N ASN A 93 1.15 3.02 11.41
CA ASN A 93 2.07 3.89 12.15
C ASN A 93 1.84 3.80 13.66
N GLU A 94 2.92 3.89 14.44
CA GLU A 94 2.80 4.00 15.89
C GLU A 94 2.01 5.26 16.30
N GLY A 95 1.18 5.14 17.35
CA GLY A 95 0.37 6.26 17.85
C GLY A 95 -0.76 6.71 16.92
N CYS A 96 -1.06 5.95 15.87
CA CYS A 96 -2.13 6.25 14.94
C CYS A 96 -3.51 5.81 15.44
N PHE A 97 -4.54 6.15 14.66
CA PHE A 97 -5.89 5.62 14.76
C PHE A 97 -6.34 5.11 13.39
N SER A 98 -7.21 4.11 13.40
CA SER A 98 -7.81 3.45 12.25
C SER A 98 -9.34 3.43 12.38
N ASP A 99 -10.02 3.48 11.24
CA ASP A 99 -11.48 3.43 11.10
C ASP A 99 -11.86 2.02 10.62
N ILE A 100 -12.29 1.16 11.56
CA ILE A 100 -12.43 -0.28 11.30
C ILE A 100 -13.86 -0.75 11.53
N GLY A 101 -14.38 -1.51 10.57
CA GLY A 101 -15.69 -2.14 10.67
C GLY A 101 -16.87 -1.15 10.72
N GLY A 102 -16.73 0.04 10.13
CA GLY A 102 -17.78 1.06 10.09
C GLY A 102 -17.83 1.96 11.33
N LEU A 103 -16.82 1.86 12.20
CA LEU A 103 -16.56 2.79 13.30
C LEU A 103 -15.47 3.79 12.87
N ARG A 104 -15.24 4.82 13.71
CA ARG A 104 -14.20 5.82 13.49
C ARG A 104 -13.26 5.95 14.67
N SER A 105 -11.96 5.96 14.38
CA SER A 105 -10.84 6.04 15.33
C SER A 105 -10.91 4.98 16.44
N ASN A 106 -11.45 3.80 16.15
CA ASN A 106 -11.74 2.77 17.15
C ASN A 106 -10.56 1.84 17.44
N ILE A 107 -9.66 1.64 16.47
CA ILE A 107 -8.43 0.88 16.66
C ILE A 107 -7.26 1.84 16.65
N SER A 108 -6.34 1.69 17.61
CA SER A 108 -5.09 2.45 17.66
C SER A 108 -3.89 1.55 17.90
N ILE A 109 -2.71 1.98 17.47
CA ILE A 109 -1.43 1.32 17.77
C ILE A 109 -0.70 2.15 18.82
N ALA A 110 -0.22 1.52 19.89
CA ALA A 110 0.54 2.21 20.92
C ALA A 110 1.85 2.77 20.40
N TYR A 111 2.40 3.79 21.06
CA TYR A 111 3.76 4.24 20.78
C TYR A 111 4.75 3.09 21.02
N LYS A 112 5.77 3.01 20.17
CA LYS A 112 6.83 2.01 20.10
C LYS A 112 6.35 0.58 19.81
N THR A 113 5.13 0.44 19.31
CA THR A 113 4.64 -0.80 18.72
C THR A 113 4.79 -0.70 17.21
N ILE A 114 5.33 -1.74 16.61
CA ILE A 114 5.43 -1.91 15.16
C ILE A 114 4.43 -2.99 14.80
N ILE A 115 3.64 -2.74 13.76
CA ILE A 115 2.81 -3.76 13.10
C ILE A 115 3.15 -3.67 11.63
N GLU A 116 3.55 -4.80 11.04
CA GLU A 116 4.13 -4.84 9.69
C GLU A 116 3.08 -5.05 8.60
N ASN A 117 2.01 -5.78 8.89
CA ASN A 117 1.09 -6.23 7.85
C ASN A 117 -0.34 -5.74 8.08
N ALA A 118 -1.06 -5.53 6.99
CA ALA A 118 -2.48 -5.22 7.00
C ALA A 118 -3.22 -6.01 5.91
N ILE A 119 -4.44 -6.42 6.24
CA ILE A 119 -5.40 -7.02 5.31
C ILE A 119 -6.69 -6.18 5.42
N GLY A 120 -7.02 -5.50 4.33
CA GLY A 120 -8.30 -4.83 4.10
C GLY A 120 -9.44 -5.83 3.98
N GLY A 121 -10.59 -5.40 3.47
CA GLY A 121 -11.82 -6.17 3.43
C GLY A 121 -12.40 -6.28 2.02
N LYS A 122 -13.69 -5.98 1.91
CA LYS A 122 -14.44 -5.98 0.64
C LYS A 122 -14.97 -4.60 0.25
N GLY A 123 -14.59 -3.58 1.00
CA GLY A 123 -14.97 -2.19 0.75
C GLY A 123 -13.82 -1.48 0.07
N ASP A 124 -14.05 -0.24 -0.39
CA ASP A 124 -12.94 0.60 -0.88
C ASP A 124 -12.14 1.11 0.32
N ASP A 125 -11.06 0.41 0.64
CA ASP A 125 -10.26 0.60 1.84
C ASP A 125 -9.05 1.52 1.57
N THR A 126 -8.51 2.10 2.63
CA THR A 126 -7.24 2.84 2.59
C THR A 126 -6.25 2.18 3.53
N LEU A 127 -5.14 1.69 3.00
CA LEU A 127 -4.08 1.02 3.73
C LEU A 127 -2.84 1.92 3.77
N ILE A 128 -2.39 2.26 4.96
CA ILE A 128 -1.25 3.15 5.19
C ILE A 128 -0.20 2.35 5.96
N GLY A 129 0.92 2.06 5.31
CA GLY A 129 2.10 1.46 5.87
C GLY A 129 2.85 2.39 6.83
N ASN A 130 4.05 1.99 7.19
CA ASN A 130 4.92 2.66 8.12
C ASN A 130 6.38 2.60 7.61
N PRO A 131 7.38 3.15 8.32
CA PRO A 131 8.76 3.18 7.81
C PRO A 131 9.51 1.82 7.78
N PHE A 132 8.82 0.69 7.91
CA PHE A 132 9.39 -0.66 7.91
C PHE A 132 8.79 -1.46 6.77
N ASP A 133 9.46 -2.54 6.36
CA ASP A 133 8.94 -3.48 5.36
C ASP A 133 7.52 -3.95 5.72
N ASN A 134 6.55 -3.67 4.87
CA ASN A 134 5.14 -4.01 5.08
C ASN A 134 4.61 -5.01 4.06
N ASN A 135 3.60 -5.78 4.46
CA ASN A 135 2.78 -6.58 3.54
C ASN A 135 1.32 -6.10 3.62
N LEU A 136 0.86 -5.44 2.57
CA LEU A 136 -0.45 -4.80 2.50
C LEU A 136 -1.32 -5.50 1.45
N ILE A 137 -2.49 -5.98 1.88
CA ILE A 137 -3.44 -6.69 1.02
C ILE A 137 -4.77 -5.93 1.07
N GLY A 138 -5.27 -5.46 -0.08
CA GLY A 138 -6.52 -4.69 -0.18
C GLY A 138 -7.74 -5.58 -0.01
N GLY A 139 -7.92 -6.51 -0.93
CA GLY A 139 -9.01 -7.48 -0.91
C GLY A 139 -9.95 -7.29 -2.09
N ASP A 140 -11.25 -7.21 -1.84
CA ASP A 140 -12.19 -6.74 -2.87
C ASP A 140 -12.43 -5.23 -2.65
N GLY A 141 -12.65 -4.45 -3.70
CA GLY A 141 -12.89 -3.01 -3.57
C GLY A 141 -11.91 -2.21 -4.43
N ASN A 142 -12.10 -0.89 -4.50
CA ASN A 142 -11.12 0.00 -5.12
C ASN A 142 -10.26 0.61 -4.01
N ASP A 143 -9.16 -0.04 -3.70
CA ASP A 143 -8.34 0.25 -2.55
C ASP A 143 -7.27 1.31 -2.83
N LEU A 144 -6.82 1.97 -1.77
CA LEU A 144 -5.78 3.00 -1.82
C LEU A 144 -4.66 2.67 -0.85
N PHE A 145 -3.45 2.51 -1.36
CA PHE A 145 -2.28 2.12 -0.58
C PHE A 145 -1.22 3.21 -0.54
N TYR A 146 -0.61 3.38 0.63
CA TYR A 146 0.59 4.18 0.85
C TYR A 146 1.62 3.32 1.59
N GLY A 147 2.74 2.99 0.94
CA GLY A 147 3.80 2.15 1.52
C GLY A 147 4.53 2.80 2.68
N GLY A 148 5.02 4.02 2.47
CA GLY A 148 5.95 4.67 3.38
C GLY A 148 7.41 4.41 2.97
N ASP A 149 8.24 4.11 3.98
CA ASP A 149 9.62 3.68 3.74
C ASP A 149 9.68 2.17 3.99
N GLY A 150 10.61 1.46 3.36
CA GLY A 150 10.78 0.03 3.59
C GLY A 150 10.79 -0.72 2.26
N ASN A 151 10.96 -2.03 2.27
CA ASN A 151 10.77 -2.84 1.07
C ASN A 151 9.40 -3.51 1.20
N ASP A 152 8.41 -2.90 0.58
CA ASP A 152 7.02 -3.25 0.78
C ASP A 152 6.51 -4.25 -0.27
N LEU A 153 5.49 -4.99 0.13
CA LEU A 153 4.78 -5.95 -0.72
C LEU A 153 3.29 -5.60 -0.72
N PHE A 154 2.74 -5.35 -1.90
CA PHE A 154 1.35 -4.97 -2.08
C PHE A 154 0.61 -5.96 -2.97
N TYR A 155 -0.62 -6.26 -2.57
CA TYR A 155 -1.61 -6.96 -3.40
C TYR A 155 -2.87 -6.11 -3.41
N GLY A 156 -3.23 -5.56 -4.57
CA GLY A 156 -4.47 -4.79 -4.77
C GLY A 156 -5.67 -5.70 -4.52
N GLY A 157 -5.81 -6.70 -5.36
CA GLY A 157 -6.82 -7.75 -5.23
C GLY A 157 -7.84 -7.65 -6.34
N SER A 158 -9.09 -7.33 -6.03
CA SER A 158 -10.15 -7.19 -7.03
C SER A 158 -10.77 -5.81 -6.98
N GLY A 159 -10.78 -5.10 -8.10
CA GLY A 159 -11.26 -3.73 -8.21
C GLY A 159 -10.14 -2.84 -8.72
N ASN A 160 -10.43 -1.55 -8.93
CA ASN A 160 -9.48 -0.64 -9.54
C ASN A 160 -8.67 0.06 -8.46
N ASP A 161 -7.49 -0.46 -8.17
CA ASP A 161 -6.67 -0.08 -7.03
C ASP A 161 -5.69 1.03 -7.36
N VAL A 162 -5.28 1.76 -6.32
CA VAL A 162 -4.23 2.78 -6.41
C VAL A 162 -3.14 2.48 -5.40
N ILE A 163 -1.95 2.14 -5.90
CA ILE A 163 -0.82 1.72 -5.07
C ILE A 163 0.32 2.73 -5.18
N TYR A 164 0.68 3.35 -4.05
CA TYR A 164 1.89 4.17 -3.92
C TYR A 164 2.96 3.41 -3.13
N GLY A 165 3.98 2.88 -3.82
CA GLY A 165 5.09 2.13 -3.20
C GLY A 165 6.04 3.02 -2.39
N GLU A 166 6.18 4.30 -2.78
CA GLU A 166 7.00 5.30 -2.09
C GLU A 166 8.52 5.00 -2.04
N LEU A 167 9.12 4.76 -0.87
CA LEU A 167 10.57 4.65 -0.70
C LEU A 167 10.98 3.22 -0.37
N GLY A 168 11.55 2.50 -1.34
CA GLY A 168 11.83 1.10 -1.06
C GLY A 168 12.51 0.33 -2.16
N ASN A 169 12.61 -0.99 -1.99
CA ASN A 169 12.65 -1.91 -3.13
C ASN A 169 11.36 -2.71 -3.09
N ASP A 170 10.33 -2.18 -3.74
CA ASP A 170 8.96 -2.61 -3.51
C ASP A 170 8.50 -3.63 -4.55
N VAL A 171 7.46 -4.37 -4.19
CA VAL A 171 6.76 -5.31 -5.05
C VAL A 171 5.28 -4.98 -5.05
N LEU A 172 4.78 -4.50 -6.18
CA LEU A 172 3.39 -4.07 -6.34
C LEU A 172 2.69 -5.01 -7.33
N TYR A 173 1.61 -5.65 -6.88
CA TYR A 173 0.66 -6.36 -7.73
C TYR A 173 -0.68 -5.60 -7.73
N GLY A 174 -1.15 -5.19 -8.90
CA GLY A 174 -2.52 -4.66 -9.07
C GLY A 174 -3.59 -5.75 -8.95
N ASP A 175 -3.29 -6.91 -9.54
CA ASP A 175 -4.16 -8.09 -9.62
C ASP A 175 -5.34 -7.90 -10.60
N ASP A 176 -6.61 -7.89 -10.18
CA ASP A 176 -7.77 -7.82 -11.08
C ASP A 176 -8.40 -6.42 -11.05
N GLY A 177 -8.28 -5.64 -12.11
CA GLY A 177 -8.90 -4.31 -12.23
C GLY A 177 -8.14 -3.38 -13.16
N ASP A 178 -8.69 -2.20 -13.45
CA ASP A 178 -7.90 -1.15 -14.11
C ASP A 178 -7.11 -0.38 -13.04
N ASP A 179 -5.87 -0.78 -12.77
CA ASP A 179 -5.09 -0.33 -11.61
C ASP A 179 -4.17 0.86 -11.90
N MET A 180 -3.75 1.55 -10.84
CA MET A 180 -2.72 2.59 -10.90
C MET A 180 -1.58 2.29 -9.92
N LEU A 181 -0.47 1.83 -10.47
CA LEU A 181 0.73 1.49 -9.69
C LEU A 181 1.77 2.60 -9.84
N ILE A 182 2.16 3.22 -8.72
CA ILE A 182 3.08 4.36 -8.71
C ILE A 182 4.22 4.07 -7.73
N ASP A 183 5.44 4.18 -8.26
CA ASP A 183 6.65 3.99 -7.49
C ASP A 183 7.74 4.97 -7.93
N TYR A 184 8.65 5.32 -7.02
CA TYR A 184 9.64 6.39 -7.19
C TYR A 184 11.08 5.90 -7.12
N TYR A 185 11.48 5.24 -6.04
CA TYR A 185 12.89 4.98 -5.71
C TYR A 185 13.17 3.50 -5.54
N GLY A 186 14.43 3.11 -5.80
CA GLY A 186 14.89 1.73 -5.63
C GLY A 186 14.65 0.81 -6.82
N ALA A 187 14.83 -0.48 -6.60
CA ALA A 187 14.74 -1.51 -7.62
C ALA A 187 13.46 -2.33 -7.42
N ASN A 188 12.41 -1.91 -8.11
CA ASN A 188 11.04 -2.33 -7.81
C ASN A 188 10.51 -3.32 -8.85
N MET A 189 9.51 -4.09 -8.45
CA MET A 189 8.74 -4.96 -9.33
C MET A 189 7.29 -4.51 -9.34
N LEU A 190 6.75 -4.22 -10.51
CA LEU A 190 5.38 -3.79 -10.68
C LEU A 190 4.70 -4.70 -11.72
N ASP A 191 3.57 -5.28 -11.36
CA ASP A 191 2.74 -6.13 -12.22
C ASP A 191 1.30 -5.62 -12.16
N GLY A 192 0.78 -5.11 -13.28
CA GLY A 192 -0.58 -4.59 -13.37
C GLY A 192 -1.61 -5.71 -13.16
N GLY A 193 -1.48 -6.80 -13.90
CA GLY A 193 -2.33 -7.97 -13.74
C GLY A 193 -3.37 -8.06 -14.84
N LYS A 194 -4.67 -8.07 -14.51
CA LYS A 194 -5.75 -8.04 -15.49
C LYS A 194 -6.43 -6.69 -15.47
N GLY A 195 -6.58 -6.08 -16.64
CA GLY A 195 -7.25 -4.79 -16.82
C GLY A 195 -6.34 -3.84 -17.58
N ASN A 196 -6.80 -2.61 -17.77
CA ASN A 196 -6.02 -1.60 -18.47
C ASN A 196 -5.30 -0.74 -17.43
N ASP A 197 -4.05 -1.09 -17.19
CA ASP A 197 -3.32 -0.58 -16.03
C ASP A 197 -2.52 0.67 -16.36
N ARG A 198 -2.28 1.47 -15.33
CA ARG A 198 -1.40 2.64 -15.38
C ARG A 198 -0.23 2.44 -14.44
N ILE A 199 0.91 2.12 -15.01
CA ILE A 199 2.13 1.91 -14.24
C ILE A 199 3.05 3.10 -14.41
N CYS A 200 3.40 3.77 -13.32
CA CYS A 200 4.28 4.94 -13.33
C CYS A 200 5.48 4.70 -12.43
N VAL A 201 6.66 4.64 -13.04
CA VAL A 201 7.92 4.56 -12.31
C VAL A 201 8.68 5.86 -12.47
N ALA A 202 8.50 6.75 -11.50
CA ALA A 202 8.89 8.15 -11.56
C ALA A 202 10.17 8.43 -10.77
N SER A 203 11.33 8.07 -11.32
CA SER A 203 12.60 8.60 -10.81
C SER A 203 12.75 10.06 -11.24
N THR A 204 12.49 11.02 -10.36
CA THR A 204 12.79 12.45 -10.58
C THR A 204 14.22 12.81 -10.18
N ASP A 205 14.84 11.98 -9.35
CA ASP A 205 16.22 12.17 -8.90
C ASP A 205 17.21 11.50 -9.87
N ARG A 206 18.21 12.26 -10.29
CA ARG A 206 19.26 11.83 -11.22
C ARG A 206 20.30 10.93 -10.53
N GLY A 207 20.28 10.84 -9.20
CA GLY A 207 21.30 10.15 -8.39
C GLY A 207 21.00 8.69 -8.04
N LEU A 208 19.74 8.26 -8.15
CA LEU A 208 19.30 6.91 -7.76
C LEU A 208 18.43 6.25 -8.83
N PRO A 209 18.92 6.10 -10.08
CA PRO A 209 18.16 5.42 -11.11
C PRO A 209 17.88 3.97 -10.68
N GLY A 210 16.62 3.71 -10.34
CA GLY A 210 16.11 2.39 -10.06
C GLY A 210 16.32 1.42 -11.20
N ARG A 211 16.43 0.12 -10.87
CA ARG A 211 16.34 -0.95 -11.84
C ARG A 211 15.05 -1.71 -11.65
N ASN A 212 14.07 -1.43 -12.49
CA ASN A 212 12.72 -1.93 -12.29
C ASN A 212 12.38 -3.06 -13.26
N ILE A 213 11.53 -3.96 -12.80
CA ILE A 213 10.88 -5.00 -13.61
C ILE A 213 9.41 -4.62 -13.66
N ILE A 214 8.89 -4.43 -14.86
CA ILE A 214 7.53 -3.94 -15.07
C ILE A 214 6.82 -4.89 -16.01
N GLN A 215 5.62 -5.28 -15.63
CA GLN A 215 4.70 -6.09 -16.41
C GLN A 215 3.34 -5.38 -16.44
N GLY A 216 2.82 -5.12 -17.64
CA GLY A 216 1.46 -4.60 -17.82
C GLY A 216 0.46 -5.69 -17.46
N GLY A 217 0.37 -6.73 -18.30
CA GLY A 217 -0.41 -7.92 -18.01
C GLY A 217 -1.43 -8.22 -19.10
N GLU A 218 -2.68 -8.45 -18.75
CA GLU A 218 -3.79 -8.57 -19.70
C GLU A 218 -4.54 -7.24 -19.82
N GLY A 219 -4.55 -6.60 -20.98
CA GLY A 219 -5.30 -5.36 -21.23
C GLY A 219 -4.47 -4.36 -22.03
N ASP A 220 -5.05 -3.20 -22.32
CA ASP A 220 -4.33 -2.14 -23.01
C ASP A 220 -3.62 -1.23 -21.99
N ASP A 221 -2.36 -1.52 -21.68
CA ASP A 221 -1.66 -0.90 -20.55
C ASP A 221 -0.94 0.41 -20.91
N GLU A 222 -0.90 1.35 -19.97
CA GLU A 222 -0.13 2.59 -20.06
C GLU A 222 1.05 2.60 -19.07
N ILE A 223 2.26 2.44 -19.60
CA ILE A 223 3.48 2.36 -18.79
C ILE A 223 4.29 3.65 -18.96
N TYR A 224 4.48 4.38 -17.87
CA TYR A 224 5.22 5.64 -17.77
C TYR A 224 6.56 5.43 -17.07
N LEU A 225 7.63 5.79 -17.78
CA LEU A 225 9.00 5.45 -17.39
C LEU A 225 9.83 6.72 -17.24
N GLY A 226 10.33 6.94 -16.03
CA GLY A 226 11.36 7.94 -15.74
C GLY A 226 12.76 7.47 -16.13
N THR A 227 13.77 8.11 -15.55
CA THR A 227 15.18 7.75 -15.76
C THR A 227 15.50 6.39 -15.15
N GLY A 228 16.59 5.76 -15.60
CA GLY A 228 17.10 4.51 -15.02
C GLY A 228 17.08 3.33 -15.97
N THR A 229 17.12 2.12 -15.43
CA THR A 229 17.24 0.89 -16.22
C THR A 229 16.04 -0.01 -16.02
N HIS A 230 15.18 -0.15 -17.03
CA HIS A 230 13.91 -0.86 -16.86
C HIS A 230 13.85 -2.10 -17.76
N ARG A 231 13.31 -3.20 -17.23
CA ARG A 231 12.90 -4.37 -18.02
C ARG A 231 11.38 -4.36 -18.06
N ILE A 232 10.83 -4.26 -19.26
CA ILE A 232 9.40 -4.05 -19.44
C ILE A 232 8.83 -5.17 -20.32
N THR A 233 7.66 -5.65 -19.92
CA THR A 233 6.78 -6.53 -20.71
C THR A 233 5.42 -5.84 -20.76
N GLY A 234 4.85 -5.63 -21.94
CA GLY A 234 3.49 -5.09 -22.08
C GLY A 234 2.45 -6.15 -21.72
N GLY A 235 2.59 -7.33 -22.31
CA GLY A 235 1.68 -8.46 -22.11
C GLY A 235 0.69 -8.59 -23.27
N GLN A 236 -0.56 -8.89 -22.96
CA GLN A 236 -1.63 -9.05 -23.94
C GLN A 236 -2.38 -7.74 -24.10
N GLY A 237 -2.30 -7.09 -25.26
CA GLY A 237 -3.15 -5.93 -25.53
C GLY A 237 -2.50 -4.99 -26.52
N ASN A 238 -2.91 -3.72 -26.49
CA ASN A 238 -2.28 -2.63 -27.21
C ASN A 238 -1.59 -1.68 -26.22
N ASP A 239 -0.33 -1.97 -25.94
CA ASP A 239 0.35 -1.31 -24.82
C ASP A 239 1.02 -0.01 -25.24
N ALA A 240 1.06 0.95 -24.32
CA ALA A 240 1.66 2.26 -24.52
C ALA A 240 2.85 2.49 -23.57
N PHE A 241 4.05 2.47 -24.13
CA PHE A 241 5.29 2.76 -23.41
C PHE A 241 5.68 4.23 -23.56
N ASN A 242 5.59 4.99 -22.47
CA ASN A 242 5.80 6.43 -22.39
C ASN A 242 7.10 6.74 -21.66
N PHE A 243 8.14 7.16 -22.40
CA PHE A 243 9.46 7.44 -21.84
C PHE A 243 9.65 8.93 -21.60
N PHE A 244 9.87 9.33 -20.35
CA PHE A 244 10.26 10.70 -20.02
C PHE A 244 11.77 10.90 -20.23
N CYS A 245 12.11 11.72 -21.22
CA CYS A 245 13.48 12.00 -21.60
C CYS A 245 14.00 13.27 -20.92
N TYR A 246 15.07 13.14 -20.15
CA TYR A 246 15.75 14.25 -19.48
C TYR A 246 17.12 14.51 -20.10
N GLU A 247 17.38 15.77 -20.45
CA GLU A 247 18.66 16.16 -21.05
C GLU A 247 19.83 15.87 -20.11
N GLY A 248 20.84 15.18 -20.65
CA GLY A 248 22.07 14.79 -19.94
C GLY A 248 21.90 13.61 -18.99
N VAL A 249 20.76 12.92 -18.99
CA VAL A 249 20.54 11.71 -18.19
C VAL A 249 20.42 10.50 -19.10
N GLU A 250 21.31 9.53 -18.93
CA GLU A 250 21.24 8.25 -19.62
C GLU A 250 20.23 7.34 -18.93
N SER A 251 19.38 6.68 -19.73
CA SER A 251 18.44 5.66 -19.28
C SER A 251 18.51 4.49 -20.27
N ASN A 252 18.38 3.27 -19.74
CA ASN A 252 18.55 2.04 -20.51
C ASN A 252 17.36 1.12 -20.27
N SER A 253 16.36 1.19 -21.14
CA SER A 253 15.14 0.38 -21.00
C SER A 253 15.02 -0.62 -22.14
N SER A 254 14.57 -1.84 -21.80
CA SER A 254 14.34 -2.92 -22.75
C SER A 254 12.90 -3.41 -22.65
N ILE A 255 12.17 -3.36 -23.76
CA ILE A 255 10.84 -3.97 -23.91
C ILE A 255 11.03 -5.35 -24.54
N TRP A 256 10.45 -6.39 -23.95
CA TRP A 256 10.74 -7.79 -24.31
C TRP A 256 9.77 -8.39 -25.32
N ASP A 257 8.56 -7.86 -25.43
CA ASP A 257 7.44 -8.46 -26.17
C ASP A 257 6.76 -7.51 -27.18
N PHE A 258 7.37 -6.35 -27.44
CA PHE A 258 6.78 -5.29 -28.29
C PHE A 258 6.19 -5.80 -29.63
N GLU A 259 4.89 -5.63 -29.79
CA GLU A 259 4.11 -5.93 -30.98
C GLU A 259 3.89 -4.68 -31.84
N LYS A 260 4.69 -4.50 -32.91
CA LYS A 260 4.68 -3.31 -33.80
C LYS A 260 3.30 -2.79 -34.26
N ASN A 261 2.29 -3.67 -34.38
CA ASN A 261 0.98 -3.29 -34.91
C ASN A 261 -0.07 -3.03 -33.81
N LYS A 262 0.26 -3.29 -32.55
CA LYS A 262 -0.61 -3.07 -31.40
C LYS A 262 -0.02 -1.98 -30.51
N ASP A 263 1.25 -2.15 -30.18
CA ASP A 263 1.92 -1.35 -29.18
C ASP A 263 2.47 -0.06 -29.71
N LYS A 264 2.67 0.89 -28.80
CA LYS A 264 3.15 2.24 -29.09
C LYS A 264 4.26 2.63 -28.15
N ILE A 265 5.30 3.24 -28.71
CA ILE A 265 6.34 3.92 -27.95
C ILE A 265 6.20 5.41 -28.17
N THR A 266 6.10 6.16 -27.08
CA THR A 266 6.08 7.62 -27.07
C THR A 266 7.28 8.13 -26.28
N LEU A 267 8.04 9.06 -26.86
CA LEU A 267 9.06 9.81 -26.13
C LEU A 267 8.46 11.15 -25.69
N ILE A 268 8.57 11.47 -24.40
CA ILE A 268 8.01 12.67 -23.79
C ILE A 268 9.15 13.54 -23.31
N THR A 269 9.23 14.77 -23.83
CA THR A 269 10.27 15.72 -23.40
C THR A 269 9.93 16.36 -22.05
N ARG A 270 10.89 17.07 -21.46
CA ARG A 270 10.70 17.86 -20.23
C ARG A 270 9.57 18.90 -20.32
N ASP A 271 9.24 19.37 -21.52
CA ASP A 271 8.11 20.28 -21.77
C ASP A 271 6.79 19.53 -22.02
N TYR A 272 6.74 18.22 -21.71
CA TYR A 272 5.61 17.32 -21.96
C TYR A 272 5.18 17.23 -23.43
N ARG A 273 6.09 17.55 -24.35
CA ARG A 273 5.83 17.37 -25.79
C ARG A 273 6.09 15.93 -26.17
N LYS A 274 5.09 15.28 -26.77
CA LYS A 274 5.19 13.94 -27.32
C LYS A 274 5.94 13.98 -28.66
N ILE A 275 7.03 13.23 -28.76
CA ILE A 275 7.79 13.01 -29.99
C ILE A 275 7.28 11.70 -30.60
N ASP A 276 6.71 11.83 -31.78
CA ASP A 276 6.26 10.69 -32.59
C ASP A 276 7.45 10.11 -33.36
N ILE A 277 8.01 9.02 -32.84
CA ILE A 277 9.17 8.36 -33.44
C ILE A 277 8.87 7.76 -34.81
N SER A 278 7.61 7.52 -35.15
CA SER A 278 7.21 6.99 -36.47
C SER A 278 7.44 7.98 -37.61
N LYS A 279 7.57 9.28 -37.27
CA LYS A 279 7.81 10.37 -38.21
C LYS A 279 9.27 10.77 -38.36
N ASN A 280 10.17 10.17 -37.58
CA ASN A 280 11.61 10.38 -37.73
C ASN A 280 12.10 9.50 -38.88
N GLU A 281 11.98 9.99 -40.11
CA GLU A 281 12.68 9.41 -41.26
C GLU A 281 14.19 9.49 -41.02
N LYS A 282 14.88 8.36 -41.21
CA LYS A 282 16.35 8.32 -41.18
C LYS A 282 16.89 9.21 -42.30
N SER A 283 17.48 10.35 -41.94
CA SER A 283 18.33 11.15 -42.83
C SER A 283 19.67 10.47 -43.08
#